data_AF-A0A5J9TV51-F1
#
_entry.id   AF-A0A5J9TV51-F1
#
_cell.length_a   1.000
_cell.length_b   1.000
_cell.length_c   1.000
_cell.angle_alpha   90.00
_cell.angle_beta   90.00
_cell.angle_gamma   90.00
#
_symmetry.space_group_name_H-M   'P 1'
#
loop_
_entity.id
_entity.type
_entity.pdbx_description
1 polymer ?
#
loop_
_entity_poly.entity_id
_entity_poly.type
_entity_poly.pdbx_seq_one_letter_code
_entity_poly.pdbx_strand_id
1 'polypeptide(L)'
;MDIPHSSVRLHQTLDEEDDDCTLLRYLIEEDQPNYELLDDGEEIGSIVAAMDEESTFHRTIHERRLVPKDHADGEARIMRHYFGANPVYTPEMFRRRFRMKRHVFVRILNGVHSVDRYF
;
A
#
# COMPACT_ATOMS: atom_id res chain seq x y z
N MET A 1 -23.22 -33.92 38.30
CA MET A 1 -22.17 -32.89 38.07
C MET A 1 -21.33 -33.46 36.95
N ASP A 2 -21.83 -33.31 35.74
CA ASP A 2 -21.34 -34.03 34.58
C ASP A 2 -20.36 -33.14 33.81
N ILE A 3 -19.11 -33.56 33.80
CA ILE A 3 -18.12 -33.10 32.83
C ILE A 3 -18.28 -34.00 31.59
N PRO A 4 -18.28 -33.43 30.38
CA PRO A 4 -17.80 -34.16 29.22
C PRO A 4 -16.62 -33.46 28.55
N HIS A 5 -15.49 -34.16 28.63
CA HIS A 5 -14.51 -34.50 27.60
C HIS A 5 -14.22 -33.55 26.42
N SER A 6 -12.91 -33.38 26.24
CA SER A 6 -12.18 -32.82 25.10
C SER A 6 -12.65 -33.30 23.73
N SER A 7 -12.76 -32.38 22.77
CA SER A 7 -12.70 -32.69 21.34
C SER A 7 -11.94 -31.60 20.58
N VAL A 8 -10.73 -31.97 20.15
CA VAL A 8 -10.11 -31.73 18.84
C VAL A 8 -10.24 -30.34 18.20
N ARG A 9 -9.16 -29.56 18.38
CA ARG A 9 -8.43 -28.78 17.37
C ARG A 9 -8.98 -28.87 15.93
N LEU A 10 -9.72 -27.86 15.50
CA LEU A 10 -9.83 -27.54 14.07
C LEU A 10 -8.84 -26.42 13.77
N HIS A 11 -7.83 -26.74 12.97
CA HIS A 11 -7.03 -25.77 12.24
C HIS A 11 -7.99 -24.90 11.43
N GLN A 12 -8.07 -23.60 11.74
CA GLN A 12 -8.45 -22.61 10.74
C GLN A 12 -7.22 -22.42 9.86
N THR A 13 -7.27 -23.07 8.71
CA THR A 13 -6.37 -22.83 7.58
C THR A 13 -6.61 -21.42 7.08
N LEU A 14 -5.51 -20.70 6.95
CA LEU A 14 -5.34 -19.50 6.17
C LEU A 14 -5.86 -19.77 4.76
N ASP A 15 -6.74 -18.92 4.25
CA ASP A 15 -6.81 -18.64 2.81
C ASP A 15 -6.86 -17.12 2.70
N GLU A 16 -5.68 -16.58 2.39
CA GLU A 16 -5.46 -15.22 1.97
C GLU A 16 -6.16 -15.05 0.63
N GLU A 17 -7.10 -14.12 0.52
CA GLU A 17 -7.68 -13.76 -0.78
C GLU A 17 -6.58 -13.07 -1.60
N ASP A 18 -6.05 -13.81 -2.57
CA ASP A 18 -5.18 -13.35 -3.66
C ASP A 18 -5.93 -12.31 -4.52
N ASP A 19 -6.11 -11.09 -4.00
CA ASP A 19 -6.76 -9.98 -4.68
C ASP A 19 -5.89 -9.25 -5.72
N ASP A 20 -4.69 -9.76 -6.02
CA ASP A 20 -3.84 -9.24 -7.11
C ASP A 20 -4.15 -9.90 -8.48
N CYS A 21 -4.95 -10.97 -8.51
CA CYS A 21 -5.21 -11.73 -9.75
C CYS A 21 -6.61 -11.50 -10.33
N THR A 22 -7.57 -11.02 -9.54
CA THR A 22 -8.95 -10.78 -10.00
C THR A 22 -9.01 -9.65 -11.02
N LEU A 23 -8.30 -8.55 -10.77
CA LEU A 23 -8.24 -7.42 -11.69
C LEU A 23 -7.48 -7.76 -12.98
N LEU A 24 -6.42 -8.57 -12.87
CA LEU A 24 -5.69 -9.11 -14.02
C LEU A 24 -6.58 -10.04 -14.87
N ARG A 25 -7.43 -10.86 -14.22
CA ARG A 25 -8.36 -11.76 -14.90
C ARG A 25 -9.42 -11.00 -15.71
N TYR A 26 -9.97 -9.91 -15.16
CA TYR A 26 -10.91 -9.05 -15.89
C TYR A 26 -10.25 -8.31 -17.06
N LEU A 27 -9.01 -7.83 -16.90
CA LEU A 27 -8.27 -7.18 -17.98
C LEU A 27 -7.91 -8.14 -19.13
N ILE A 28 -7.64 -9.41 -18.83
CA ILE A 28 -7.42 -10.46 -19.84
C ILE A 28 -8.74 -10.86 -20.51
N GLU A 29 -9.87 -10.84 -19.79
CA GLU A 29 -11.19 -11.17 -20.34
C GLU A 29 -11.77 -10.07 -21.27
N GLU A 30 -11.47 -8.79 -21.03
CA GLU A 30 -11.87 -7.69 -21.94
C GLU A 30 -11.01 -7.62 -23.21
N ASP A 31 -9.76 -8.07 -23.15
CA ASP A 31 -8.85 -8.07 -24.29
C ASP A 31 -9.00 -9.36 -25.11
N GLN A 32 -10.22 -9.71 -25.52
CA GLN A 32 -10.40 -10.73 -26.55
C GLN A 32 -9.93 -10.12 -27.89
N PRO A 33 -8.77 -10.51 -28.45
CA PRO A 33 -8.44 -10.07 -29.80
C PRO A 33 -9.50 -10.65 -30.74
N ASN A 34 -10.09 -9.79 -31.58
CA ASN A 34 -11.07 -10.19 -32.58
C ASN A 34 -10.38 -11.04 -33.68
N TYR A 35 -10.36 -12.36 -33.51
CA TYR A 35 -9.73 -13.33 -34.42
C TYR A 35 -10.59 -13.72 -35.63
N GLU A 36 -11.77 -13.09 -35.83
CA GLU A 36 -12.70 -13.45 -36.91
C GLU A 36 -12.36 -12.85 -38.30
N LEU A 37 -11.28 -12.07 -38.44
CA LEU A 37 -10.91 -11.40 -39.71
C LEU A 37 -9.42 -11.50 -40.10
N LEU A 38 -8.77 -12.64 -39.85
CA LEU A 38 -7.41 -12.91 -40.35
C LEU A 38 -7.42 -14.18 -41.21
N ASP A 39 -7.41 -13.99 -42.54
CA ASP A 39 -7.50 -15.06 -43.56
C ASP A 39 -6.14 -15.63 -43.99
N ASP A 40 -5.06 -15.35 -43.27
CA ASP A 40 -3.80 -16.08 -43.40
C ASP A 40 -3.05 -16.17 -42.06
N GLY A 41 -2.65 -17.39 -41.68
CA GLY A 41 -1.90 -17.64 -40.44
C GLY A 41 -0.47 -17.05 -40.43
N GLU A 42 -0.06 -16.38 -41.49
CA GLU A 42 1.27 -15.78 -41.65
C GLU A 42 1.35 -14.37 -41.03
N GLU A 43 0.27 -13.59 -41.06
CA GLU A 43 0.20 -12.24 -40.48
C GLU A 43 0.28 -12.28 -38.94
N ILE A 44 -0.39 -13.25 -38.30
CA ILE A 44 -0.36 -13.44 -36.83
C ILE A 44 1.07 -13.69 -36.33
N GLY A 45 1.86 -14.47 -37.06
CA GLY A 45 3.25 -14.75 -36.68
C GLY A 45 4.13 -13.50 -36.69
N SER A 46 3.89 -12.59 -37.63
CA SER A 46 4.60 -11.31 -37.72
C SER A 46 4.22 -10.32 -36.60
N ILE A 47 2.95 -10.31 -36.19
CA ILE A 47 2.46 -9.45 -35.09
C ILE A 47 3.06 -9.91 -33.75
N VAL A 48 3.06 -11.22 -33.47
CA VAL A 48 3.64 -11.77 -32.22
C VAL A 48 5.14 -11.54 -32.16
N ALA A 49 5.87 -11.74 -33.27
CA ALA A 49 7.30 -11.47 -33.33
C ALA A 49 7.63 -9.97 -33.11
N ALA A 50 6.82 -9.06 -33.67
CA ALA A 50 6.98 -7.62 -33.45
C ALA A 50 6.70 -7.20 -31.99
N MET A 51 5.75 -7.85 -31.30
CA MET A 51 5.48 -7.62 -29.88
C MET A 51 6.64 -8.07 -28.99
N ASP A 52 7.30 -9.20 -29.31
CA ASP A 52 8.48 -9.68 -28.58
C ASP A 52 9.71 -8.78 -28.80
N GLU A 53 9.87 -8.18 -29.99
CA GLU A 53 10.94 -7.21 -30.27
C GLU A 53 10.71 -5.84 -29.59
N GLU A 54 9.45 -5.42 -29.43
CA GLU A 54 9.07 -4.15 -28.76
C GLU A 54 8.95 -4.30 -27.22
N SER A 55 8.96 -5.52 -26.69
CA SER A 55 8.93 -5.82 -25.25
C SER A 55 10.24 -5.49 -24.50
N THR A 56 11.04 -4.58 -25.04
CA THR A 56 12.08 -3.88 -24.26
C THR A 56 11.50 -2.77 -23.39
N PHE A 57 10.19 -2.48 -23.51
CA PHE A 57 9.46 -1.54 -22.65
C PHE A 57 8.82 -2.17 -21.41
N HIS A 58 9.25 -3.37 -21.00
CA HIS A 58 9.06 -3.79 -19.61
C HIS A 58 9.83 -2.82 -18.71
N ARG A 59 9.12 -1.75 -18.30
CA ARG A 59 9.57 -0.77 -17.31
C ARG A 59 10.32 -1.53 -16.24
N THR A 60 11.62 -1.28 -16.12
CA THR A 60 12.44 -1.84 -15.06
C THR A 60 11.74 -1.57 -13.75
N ILE A 61 11.05 -2.58 -13.21
CA ILE A 61 10.35 -2.48 -11.94
C ILE A 61 11.47 -2.35 -10.92
N HIS A 62 11.75 -1.10 -10.52
CA HIS A 62 12.71 -0.84 -9.47
C HIS A 62 12.11 -1.40 -8.20
N GLU A 63 12.73 -2.48 -7.69
CA GLU A 63 12.31 -3.11 -6.46
C GLU A 63 12.36 -2.08 -5.32
N ARG A 64 11.21 -1.85 -4.68
CA ARG A 64 11.12 -0.88 -3.58
C ARG A 64 11.75 -1.50 -2.34
N ARG A 65 12.92 -0.97 -1.93
CA ARG A 65 13.52 -1.36 -0.65
C ARG A 65 12.71 -0.80 0.52
N LEU A 66 12.18 -1.69 1.36
CA LEU A 66 11.62 -1.31 2.65
C LEU A 66 12.75 -0.89 3.59
N VAL A 67 12.73 0.37 4.06
CA VAL A 67 13.66 0.87 5.08
C VAL A 67 12.90 0.95 6.40
N PRO A 68 13.30 0.19 7.43
CA PRO A 68 12.72 0.32 8.76
C PRO A 68 12.90 1.74 9.26
N LYS A 69 11.77 2.39 9.60
CA LYS A 69 11.79 3.69 10.25
C LYS A 69 11.53 3.46 11.72
N ASP A 70 12.41 3.97 12.58
CA ASP A 70 12.12 4.02 14.01
C ASP A 70 11.06 5.11 14.25
N HIS A 71 9.80 4.70 14.15
CA HIS A 71 8.64 5.58 14.29
C HIS A 71 8.54 6.15 15.70
N ALA A 72 8.85 5.35 16.72
CA ALA A 72 8.77 5.75 18.12
C ALA A 72 9.81 6.84 18.45
N ASP A 73 11.07 6.66 18.04
CA ASP A 73 12.10 7.69 18.22
C ASP A 73 11.82 8.94 17.36
N GLY A 74 11.27 8.74 16.16
CA GLY A 74 10.75 9.82 15.32
C GLY A 74 9.73 10.71 16.05
N GLU A 75 8.72 10.09 16.65
CA GLU A 75 7.69 10.77 17.42
C GLU A 75 8.27 11.50 18.63
N ALA A 76 9.07 10.80 19.45
CA ALA A 76 9.68 11.37 20.64
C ALA A 76 10.51 12.63 20.32
N ARG A 77 11.28 12.61 19.22
CA ARG A 77 12.03 13.78 18.75
C ARG A 77 11.13 14.93 18.33
N ILE A 78 10.06 14.66 17.58
CA ILE A 78 9.11 15.70 17.17
C ILE A 78 8.48 16.36 18.41
N MET A 79 8.01 15.55 19.36
CA MET A 79 7.39 16.03 20.60
C MET A 79 8.38 16.88 21.41
N ARG A 80 9.60 16.39 21.63
CA ARG A 80 10.64 17.12 22.35
C ARG A 80 10.99 18.46 21.69
N HIS A 81 11.19 18.48 20.38
CA HIS A 81 11.70 19.67 19.69
C HIS A 81 10.66 20.76 19.46
N TYR A 82 9.38 20.41 19.27
CA TYR A 82 8.32 21.39 18.96
C TYR A 82 7.36 21.68 20.12
N PHE A 83 7.20 20.73 21.04
CA PHE A 83 6.19 20.78 22.10
C PHE A 83 6.79 20.72 23.51
N GLY A 84 8.09 20.45 23.66
CA GLY A 84 8.78 20.49 24.95
C GLY A 84 8.78 21.88 25.60
N ALA A 85 9.11 21.92 26.90
CA ALA A 85 9.17 23.16 27.68
C ALA A 85 10.15 24.21 27.10
N ASN A 86 11.25 23.73 26.51
CA ASN A 86 12.20 24.56 25.77
C ASN A 86 12.30 24.04 24.33
N PRO A 87 11.38 24.43 23.44
CA PRO A 87 11.34 23.90 22.08
C PRO A 87 12.53 24.43 21.27
N VAL A 88 13.21 23.52 20.57
CA VAL A 88 14.34 23.87 19.68
C VAL A 88 13.88 24.71 18.50
N TYR A 89 12.64 24.49 18.05
CA TYR A 89 12.07 25.20 16.90
C TYR A 89 10.99 26.19 17.33
N THR A 90 11.09 27.41 16.79
CA THR A 90 10.12 28.46 17.08
C THR A 90 8.75 28.17 16.44
N PRO A 91 7.67 28.80 16.93
CA PRO A 91 6.33 28.64 16.34
C PRO A 91 6.27 29.01 14.85
N GLU A 92 7.13 29.91 14.39
CA GLU A 92 7.22 30.29 12.98
C GLU A 92 7.79 29.16 12.13
N MET A 93 8.85 28.49 12.60
CA MET A 93 9.41 27.31 11.95
C MET A 93 8.41 26.16 11.90
N PHE A 94 7.66 25.95 12.98
CA PHE A 94 6.55 24.98 13.02
C PHE A 94 5.53 25.27 11.91
N ARG A 95 5.09 26.54 11.80
CA ARG A 95 4.17 26.98 10.73
C ARG A 95 4.74 26.75 9.34
N ARG A 96 6.03 27.02 9.10
CA ARG A 96 6.63 26.79 7.78
C ARG A 96 6.68 25.29 7.44
N ARG A 97 7.00 24.43 8.41
CA ARG A 97 7.14 22.98 8.20
C ARG A 97 5.81 22.24 8.09
N PHE A 98 4.89 22.48 9.03
CA PHE A 98 3.59 21.78 9.08
C PHE A 98 2.46 22.57 8.41
N ARG A 99 2.76 23.78 7.93
CA ARG A 99 1.80 24.67 7.23
C ARG A 99 0.58 25.06 8.07
N MET A 100 0.63 24.90 9.39
CA MET A 100 -0.44 25.24 10.33
C MET A 100 0.10 25.74 11.68
N LYS A 101 -0.76 26.38 12.48
CA LYS A 101 -0.40 26.77 13.87
C LYS A 101 -0.43 25.55 14.79
N ARG A 102 0.40 25.56 15.83
CA ARG A 102 0.54 24.45 16.79
C ARG A 102 -0.78 24.01 17.45
N HIS A 103 -1.64 24.94 17.82
CA HIS A 103 -2.94 24.61 18.42
C HIS A 103 -3.88 23.88 17.45
N VAL A 104 -3.78 24.14 16.15
CA VAL A 104 -4.59 23.44 15.13
C VAL A 104 -4.14 21.99 15.05
N PHE A 105 -2.83 21.77 15.04
CA PHE A 105 -2.24 20.43 15.08
C PHE A 105 -2.76 19.62 16.27
N VAL A 106 -2.72 20.19 17.49
CA VAL A 106 -3.22 19.52 18.70
C VAL A 106 -4.71 19.19 18.60
N ARG A 107 -5.54 20.09 18.07
CA ARG A 107 -6.97 19.83 17.87
C ARG A 107 -7.22 18.68 16.90
N ILE A 108 -6.48 18.63 15.80
CA ILE A 108 -6.57 17.54 14.81
C ILE A 108 -6.12 16.23 15.46
N LEU A 109 -4.98 16.23 16.14
CA LEU A 109 -4.45 15.05 16.83
C LEU A 109 -5.48 14.46 17.80
N ASN A 110 -6.04 15.28 18.68
CA ASN A 110 -7.06 14.84 19.62
C ASN A 110 -8.33 14.32 18.93
N GLY A 111 -8.73 14.94 17.81
CA GLY A 111 -9.86 14.48 17.02
C GLY A 111 -9.60 13.11 16.39
N VAL A 112 -8.40 12.87 15.87
CA VAL A 112 -8.02 11.57 15.29
C VAL A 112 -7.98 10.49 16.37
N HIS A 113 -7.28 10.72 17.50
CA HIS A 113 -7.24 9.79 18.64
C HIS A 113 -8.62 9.43 19.20
N SER A 114 -9.60 10.34 19.09
CA SER A 114 -10.95 10.07 19.58
C SER A 114 -11.75 9.10 18.70
N VAL A 115 -11.34 8.90 17.45
CA VAL A 115 -12.09 8.13 16.44
C VAL A 115 -11.34 6.87 16.00
N ASP A 116 -10.04 6.98 15.78
CA ASP A 116 -9.22 5.89 15.25
C ASP A 116 -8.47 5.16 16.37
N ARG A 117 -8.54 3.82 16.38
CA ARG A 117 -7.88 2.96 17.38
C ARG A 117 -6.37 2.83 17.14
N TYR A 118 -5.89 3.10 15.92
CA TYR A 118 -4.47 2.98 15.57
C TYR A 118 -3.64 4.22 15.92
N PHE A 119 -4.30 5.31 16.30
CA PHE A 119 -3.68 6.54 16.80
C PHE A 119 -3.98 6.66 18.29
#